data_AF-A5ATW8-F1
#
_entry.id   AF-A5ATW8-F1
#
_cell.length_a   1.000
_cell.length_b   1.000
_cell.length_c   1.000
_cell.angle_alpha   90.00
_cell.angle_beta   90.00
_cell.angle_gamma   90.00
#
_symmetry.space_group_name_H-M   'P 1'
#
loop_
_entity.id
_entity.type
_entity.pdbx_description
1 polymer ?
#
loop_
_entity_poly.entity_id
_entity_poly.type
_entity_poly.pdbx_seq_one_letter_code
_entity_poly.pdbx_strand_id
1 'polypeptide(L)'
;MGEGDEVSMDHNALRIGSSKGSNVREERDNEIIVEMITKFTNIVNGLETLGKTYKESEKVMKILRSLPTNLDAKVTVIQEAKDLTKVPLEELIGSLMTFEITLAKRQ
;
A
#
# COMPACT_ATOMS: atom_id res chain seq x y z
N MET A 1 -55.80 -50.93 7.45
CA MET A 1 -54.68 -50.35 8.22
C MET A 1 -53.42 -50.95 7.64
N GLY A 2 -52.75 -50.22 6.75
CA GLY A 2 -51.48 -50.63 6.15
C GLY A 2 -50.41 -49.68 6.66
N GLU A 3 -49.52 -50.18 7.51
CA GLU A 3 -48.30 -49.48 7.90
C GLU A 3 -47.25 -49.79 6.84
N GLY A 4 -46.98 -48.78 6.01
CA GLY A 4 -45.84 -48.77 5.11
C GLY A 4 -44.62 -48.24 5.83
N ASP A 5 -43.53 -49.00 5.70
CA ASP A 5 -42.12 -48.64 5.60
C ASP A 5 -41.75 -47.15 5.78
N GLU A 6 -40.70 -46.88 6.54
CA GLU A 6 -39.40 -46.48 5.96
C GLU A 6 -38.37 -46.24 7.08
N VAL A 7 -37.33 -47.06 7.07
CA VAL A 7 -36.11 -46.87 7.86
C VAL A 7 -35.30 -45.79 7.17
N SER A 8 -35.08 -44.65 7.82
CA SER A 8 -34.05 -43.69 7.38
C SER A 8 -32.91 -43.67 8.39
N MET A 9 -31.79 -44.25 7.98
CA MET A 9 -30.49 -44.11 8.63
C MET A 9 -29.95 -42.70 8.35
N ASP A 10 -29.87 -41.87 9.38
CA ASP A 10 -29.28 -40.54 9.27
C ASP A 10 -27.75 -40.63 9.22
N HIS A 11 -27.21 -40.96 8.05
CA HIS A 11 -25.81 -40.77 7.70
C HIS A 11 -25.66 -39.56 6.79
N ASN A 12 -25.51 -38.36 7.37
CA ASN A 12 -24.66 -37.34 6.74
C ASN A 12 -24.18 -36.29 7.75
N ALA A 13 -23.01 -36.54 8.33
CA ALA A 13 -22.22 -35.50 8.95
C ALA A 13 -21.62 -34.60 7.86
N LEU A 14 -22.13 -33.37 7.71
CA LEU A 14 -21.44 -32.34 6.93
C LEU A 14 -21.01 -31.20 7.84
N ARG A 15 -19.80 -31.38 8.38
CA ARG A 15 -18.97 -30.31 8.92
C ARG A 15 -18.53 -29.40 7.78
N ILE A 16 -19.13 -28.21 7.70
CA ILE A 16 -18.55 -27.05 7.01
C ILE A 16 -18.46 -25.97 8.10
N GLY A 17 -17.30 -25.67 8.67
CA GLY A 17 -16.04 -25.39 7.97
C GLY A 17 -16.00 -23.90 7.68
N SER A 18 -15.39 -23.16 8.59
CA SER A 18 -15.16 -21.72 8.54
C SER A 18 -14.83 -21.18 7.15
N SER A 19 -15.53 -20.15 6.70
CA SER A 19 -14.93 -19.03 5.97
C SER A 19 -15.98 -17.93 5.78
N LYS A 20 -16.12 -17.03 6.76
CA LYS A 20 -16.45 -15.66 6.37
C LYS A 20 -15.13 -15.06 5.98
N GLY A 21 -14.97 -14.97 4.65
CA GLY A 21 -13.79 -14.46 4.00
C GLY A 21 -13.28 -13.25 4.74
N SER A 22 -12.03 -13.35 5.17
CA SER A 22 -11.21 -12.22 5.51
C SER A 22 -11.25 -11.29 4.29
N ASN A 23 -12.13 -10.30 4.30
CA ASN A 23 -12.12 -9.21 3.34
C ASN A 23 -10.96 -8.28 3.75
N VAL A 24 -9.72 -8.78 3.62
CA VAL A 24 -8.47 -8.05 3.95
C VAL A 24 -7.83 -7.55 2.67
N ARG A 25 -8.68 -7.08 1.75
CA ARG A 25 -8.27 -6.66 0.40
C ARG A 25 -8.85 -5.29 0.03
N GLU A 26 -9.04 -4.42 1.01
CA GLU A 26 -9.40 -3.04 0.71
C GLU A 26 -8.99 -2.12 1.87
N GLU A 27 -7.73 -2.22 2.29
CA GLU A 27 -7.16 -1.28 3.27
C GLU A 27 -5.64 -1.13 3.13
N ARG A 28 -5.07 -1.54 1.99
CA ARG A 28 -3.60 -1.53 1.82
C ARG A 28 -3.05 -0.34 1.09
N ASP A 29 -3.86 0.43 0.36
CA ASP A 29 -3.34 1.51 -0.48
C ASP A 29 -3.06 2.80 0.29
N ASN A 30 -3.74 3.01 1.43
CA ASN A 30 -3.62 4.20 2.28
C ASN A 30 -2.50 4.12 3.33
N GLU A 31 -1.87 2.96 3.51
CA GLU A 31 -0.68 2.82 4.38
C GLU A 31 0.63 2.80 3.57
N ILE A 32 0.58 2.79 2.23
CA ILE A 32 1.78 2.53 1.42
C ILE A 32 2.70 3.74 1.40
N ILE A 33 2.20 4.97 1.24
CA ILE A 33 3.08 6.12 0.97
C ILE A 33 3.84 6.50 2.23
N VAL A 34 3.17 6.62 3.39
CA VAL A 34 3.88 6.86 4.66
C VAL A 34 4.88 5.75 4.95
N GLU A 35 4.49 4.48 4.87
CA GLU A 35 5.37 3.36 5.17
C GLU A 35 6.60 3.32 4.24
N MET A 36 6.41 3.63 2.95
CA MET A 36 7.49 3.72 1.99
C MET A 36 8.45 4.89 2.25
N ILE A 37 7.93 6.07 2.59
CA ILE A 37 8.77 7.23 2.94
C ILE A 37 9.58 6.93 4.21
N THR A 38 8.96 6.29 5.22
CA THR A 38 9.65 5.87 6.45
C THR A 38 10.75 4.86 6.16
N LYS A 39 10.48 3.81 5.36
CA LYS A 39 11.49 2.82 4.94
C LYS A 39 12.63 3.49 4.18
N PHE A 40 12.33 4.38 3.25
CA PHE A 40 13.34 5.14 2.50
C PHE A 40 14.23 5.96 3.44
N THR A 41 13.62 6.68 4.39
CA THR A 41 14.33 7.53 5.36
C THR A 41 15.27 6.70 6.23
N ASN A 42 14.80 5.55 6.72
CA ASN A 42 15.63 4.63 7.51
C ASN A 42 16.84 4.12 6.71
N ILE A 43 16.66 3.79 5.43
CA ILE A 43 17.75 3.35 4.55
C ILE A 43 18.76 4.48 4.32
N VAL A 44 18.28 5.70 4.02
CA VAL A 44 19.16 6.86 3.80
C VAL A 44 19.95 7.17 5.06
N ASN A 45 19.30 7.23 6.22
CA ASN A 45 19.95 7.48 7.50
C ASN A 45 21.00 6.40 7.81
N GLY A 46 20.68 5.12 7.57
CA GLY A 46 21.63 4.02 7.73
C GLY A 46 22.81 4.08 6.75
N LEU A 47 22.64 4.63 5.55
CA LEU A 47 23.74 4.84 4.61
C LEU A 47 24.61 6.04 5.00
N GLU A 48 24.01 7.10 5.55
CA GLU A 48 24.73 8.27 6.04
C GLU A 48 25.65 7.93 7.20
N THR A 49 25.22 7.06 8.14
CA THR A 49 26.09 6.58 9.22
C THR A 49 27.25 5.72 8.72
N LEU A 50 27.12 5.08 7.57
CA LEU A 50 28.17 4.34 6.87
C LEU A 50 29.06 5.23 5.98
N GLY A 51 28.85 6.55 6.02
CA GLY A 51 29.63 7.53 5.25
C GLY A 51 29.16 7.73 3.81
N LYS A 52 28.01 7.16 3.41
CA LYS A 52 27.42 7.34 2.09
C LYS A 52 26.24 8.30 2.15
N THR A 53 26.46 9.53 1.72
CA THR A 53 25.43 10.57 1.64
C THR A 53 24.85 10.65 0.22
N TYR A 54 23.59 11.06 0.12
CA TYR A 54 22.94 11.39 -1.16
C TYR A 54 22.58 12.87 -1.18
N LYS A 55 22.69 13.48 -2.35
CA LYS A 55 22.15 14.83 -2.56
C LYS A 55 20.63 14.79 -2.48
N GLU A 56 20.04 15.91 -2.13
CA GLU A 56 18.59 16.02 -1.98
C GLU A 56 17.83 15.65 -3.26
N SER A 57 18.30 16.12 -4.42
CA SER A 57 17.75 15.76 -5.73
C SER A 57 17.82 14.26 -6.03
N GLU A 58 18.89 13.58 -5.58
CA GLU A 58 19.01 12.12 -5.71
C GLU A 58 18.01 11.40 -4.79
N LYS A 59 17.78 11.92 -3.58
CA LYS A 59 16.78 11.38 -2.65
C LYS A 59 15.37 11.50 -3.25
N VAL A 60 15.03 12.68 -3.78
CA VAL A 60 13.76 12.97 -4.46
C VAL A 60 13.50 12.00 -5.62
N MET A 61 14.47 11.82 -6.52
CA MET A 61 14.32 10.88 -7.64
C MET A 61 14.16 9.43 -7.20
N LYS A 62 14.88 9.01 -6.14
CA LYS A 62 14.79 7.64 -5.62
C LYS A 62 13.45 7.36 -4.97
N ILE A 63 12.89 8.31 -4.20
CA ILE A 63 11.54 8.19 -3.63
C ILE A 63 10.52 8.01 -4.75
N LEU A 64 10.52 8.90 -5.74
CA LEU A 64 9.57 8.84 -6.85
C LEU A 64 9.64 7.52 -7.63
N ARG A 65 10.85 6.96 -7.83
CA ARG A 65 11.04 5.65 -8.47
C ARG A 65 10.62 4.47 -7.59
N SER A 66 10.59 4.65 -6.28
CA SER A 66 10.21 3.59 -5.35
C SER A 66 8.69 3.45 -5.21
N LEU A 67 7.93 4.51 -5.53
CA LEU A 67 6.48 4.51 -5.38
C LEU A 67 5.81 3.41 -6.20
N PRO A 68 4.68 2.85 -5.71
CA PRO A 68 3.97 1.78 -6.39
C PRO A 68 3.34 2.26 -7.70
N THR A 69 3.20 1.33 -8.65
CA THR A 69 2.80 1.61 -10.03
C THR A 69 1.38 2.17 -10.17
N ASN A 70 0.51 1.96 -9.18
CA ASN A 70 -0.81 2.60 -9.13
C ASN A 70 -0.73 4.13 -8.98
N LEU A 71 0.45 4.68 -8.64
CA LEU A 71 0.71 6.12 -8.55
C LEU A 71 1.50 6.68 -9.75
N ASP A 72 1.84 5.85 -10.74
CA ASP A 72 2.69 6.23 -11.88
C ASP A 72 2.16 7.46 -12.64
N ALA A 73 0.85 7.55 -12.83
CA ALA A 73 0.23 8.71 -13.48
C ALA A 73 0.50 10.02 -12.72
N LYS A 74 0.58 9.97 -11.38
CA LYS A 74 0.87 11.14 -10.54
C LYS A 74 2.35 11.43 -10.44
N VAL A 75 3.19 10.40 -10.40
CA VAL A 75 4.65 10.55 -10.52
C VAL A 75 4.98 11.27 -11.82
N THR A 76 4.34 10.87 -12.93
CA THR A 76 4.49 11.52 -14.24
C THR A 76 4.08 12.98 -14.20
N VAL A 77 2.90 13.31 -13.66
CA VAL A 77 2.46 14.72 -13.52
C VAL A 77 3.42 15.55 -12.66
N ILE A 78 3.95 14.99 -11.56
CA ILE A 78 4.93 15.70 -10.71
C ILE A 78 6.22 15.94 -11.48
N GLN A 79 6.69 14.94 -12.25
CA GLN A 79 7.89 15.04 -13.07
C GLN A 79 7.73 16.05 -14.22
N GLU A 80 6.54 16.16 -14.79
CA GLU A 80 6.24 17.11 -15.88
C GLU A 80 6.00 18.54 -15.35
N ALA A 81 5.37 18.68 -14.18
CA ALA A 81 5.00 19.97 -13.62
C ALA A 81 6.13 20.64 -12.81
N LYS A 82 7.10 19.88 -12.31
CA LYS A 82 8.16 20.39 -11.43
C LYS A 82 9.55 19.93 -11.87
N ASP A 83 10.52 20.85 -11.75
CA ASP A 83 11.94 20.51 -11.87
C ASP A 83 12.39 19.77 -10.59
N LEU A 84 12.45 18.44 -10.65
CA LEU A 84 12.83 17.58 -9.53
C LEU A 84 14.20 17.87 -8.93
N THR A 85 15.06 18.60 -9.65
CA THR A 85 16.38 18.99 -9.13
C THR A 85 16.31 20.16 -8.16
N LYS A 86 15.18 20.88 -8.14
CA LYS A 86 14.92 22.08 -7.33
C LYS A 86 13.83 21.88 -6.28
N VAL A 87 13.07 20.79 -6.36
CA VAL A 87 12.04 20.48 -5.36
C VAL A 87 12.71 20.03 -4.06
N PRO A 88 12.46 20.72 -2.93
CA PRO A 88 12.92 20.26 -1.62
C PRO A 88 12.27 18.91 -1.26
N LEU A 89 13.04 18.05 -0.59
CA LEU A 89 12.59 16.72 -0.20
C LEU A 89 11.35 16.78 0.71
N GLU A 90 11.33 17.74 1.63
CA GLU A 90 10.23 17.96 2.56
C GLU A 90 8.93 18.35 1.84
N GLU A 91 9.03 19.20 0.81
CA GLU A 91 7.88 19.59 -0.02
C GLU A 91 7.32 18.40 -0.79
N LEU A 92 8.20 17.55 -1.33
CA LEU A 92 7.78 16.32 -1.99
C LEU A 92 7.03 15.40 -1.01
N ILE A 93 7.61 15.16 0.17
CA ILE A 93 7.01 14.30 1.20
C ILE A 93 5.62 14.82 1.61
N GLY A 94 5.50 16.14 1.86
CA GLY A 94 4.22 16.76 2.20
C GLY A 94 3.18 16.63 1.09
N SER A 95 3.60 16.77 -0.17
CA SER A 95 2.73 16.58 -1.34
C SER A 95 2.23 15.14 -1.45
N LEU A 96 3.10 14.15 -1.21
CA LEU A 96 2.78 12.73 -1.25
C LEU A 96 1.84 12.31 -0.10
N MET A 97 2.08 12.79 1.12
CA MET A 97 1.19 12.55 2.27
C MET A 97 -0.19 13.17 2.08
N THR A 98 -0.25 14.42 1.59
CA THR A 98 -1.53 15.09 1.29
C THR A 98 -2.32 14.32 0.24
N PHE A 99 -1.61 13.76 -0.74
CA PHE A 99 -2.22 12.93 -1.76
C PHE A 99 -2.80 11.63 -1.18
N GLU A 100 -2.07 10.91 -0.33
CA GLU A 100 -2.56 9.72 0.38
C GLU A 100 -3.84 10.00 1.17
N ILE A 101 -3.84 11.06 1.97
CA ILE A 101 -5.00 11.49 2.77
C ILE A 101 -6.20 11.84 1.87
N THR A 102 -5.95 12.46 0.71
CA THR A 102 -7.01 12.82 -0.24
C THR A 102 -7.59 11.59 -0.94
N LEU A 103 -6.77 10.58 -1.21
CA LEU A 103 -7.21 9.30 -1.77
C LEU A 103 -8.08 8.55 -0.76
N ALA A 104 -7.64 8.50 0.50
CA ALA A 104 -8.37 7.87 1.61
C ALA A 104 -9.75 8.49 1.86
N LYS A 105 -9.92 9.80 1.62
CA LYS A 105 -11.19 10.53 1.82
C LYS A 105 -12.21 10.36 0.67
N ARG A 106 -11.82 9.73 -0.43
CA ARG A 106 -12.68 9.54 -1.62
C ARG A 106 -13.30 8.14 -1.70
N GLN A 107 -13.06 7.29 -0.71
CA GLN A 107 -13.70 5.99 -0.50
C GLN A 107 -14.71 6.10 0.64
#